data_AF-A0A8T4NJG4-F1
#
_entry.id   AF-A0A8T4NJG4-F1
#
_cell.length_a   1.000
_cell.length_b   1.000
_cell.length_c   1.000
_cell.angle_alpha   90.00
_cell.angle_beta   90.00
_cell.angle_gamma   90.00
#
_symmetry.space_group_name_H-M   'P 1'
#
loop_
_entity.id
_entity.type
_entity.pdbx_description
1 polymer ?
#
loop_
_entity_poly.entity_id
_entity_poly.type
_entity_poly.pdbx_seq_one_letter_code
_entity_poly.pdbx_strand_id
1 'polypeptide(L)'
;MAKKESAKRGYVTRAEIESHINNKKISPEEKRKYLARFLKHKNLLSNNTRKEVLKMYGDLMNEHAEKLMERNIFWMNHTDYYSDGAKDYLVAARAYEEAGELKKAEIAYLHASTYGTDALNGEDRSTRKESLPHRDDVEQATNKFRELHGPTKFYTKKFMAFLDSVEHKKGYEGLRKAEEEFQKSGEELFEKPHTKRDKKKKDLDSLLSLIISIAGLGAGIFFLSSNLTGNVTGNLNPTSSNGIGIILFIIGIVGAFVYFRKNRIS
;
A
#
# COMPACT_ATOMS: atom_id res chain seq x y z
N MET A 1 -12.86 18.53 -20.65
CA MET A 1 -13.62 19.77 -20.37
C MET A 1 -13.60 20.23 -18.90
N ALA A 2 -12.67 19.78 -18.04
CA ALA A 2 -12.68 20.10 -16.60
C ALA A 2 -12.06 21.46 -16.18
N LYS A 3 -11.52 22.26 -17.10
CA LYS A 3 -10.80 23.52 -16.75
C LYS A 3 -11.71 24.66 -16.25
N LYS A 4 -13.03 24.62 -16.47
CA LYS A 4 -13.91 25.80 -16.25
C LYS A 4 -14.50 25.93 -14.84
N GLU A 5 -14.56 24.88 -14.01
CA GLU A 5 -15.16 24.98 -12.66
C GLU A 5 -14.18 25.38 -11.55
N SER A 6 -12.91 24.98 -11.65
CA SER A 6 -11.91 25.30 -10.61
C SER A 6 -11.63 26.80 -10.50
N ALA A 7 -11.70 27.54 -11.62
CA ALA A 7 -11.48 28.98 -11.65
C ALA A 7 -12.52 29.79 -10.86
N LYS A 8 -13.75 29.27 -10.67
CA LYS A 8 -14.81 29.99 -9.96
C LYS A 8 -14.66 29.99 -8.43
N ARG A 9 -13.82 29.12 -7.87
CA ARG A 9 -13.67 28.96 -6.41
C ARG A 9 -12.30 29.36 -5.85
N GLY A 10 -11.41 29.89 -6.70
CA GLY A 10 -10.07 30.32 -6.27
C GLY A 10 -9.14 29.17 -5.87
N TYR A 11 -9.46 27.92 -6.26
CA TYR A 11 -8.58 26.78 -6.00
C TYR A 11 -7.40 26.78 -6.96
N VAL A 12 -6.22 26.54 -6.41
CA VAL A 12 -5.02 26.32 -7.22
C VAL A 12 -5.07 24.92 -7.82
N THR A 13 -4.86 24.83 -9.13
CA THR A 13 -4.87 23.59 -9.87
C THR A 13 -3.53 22.86 -9.75
N ARG A 14 -3.57 21.54 -9.94
CA ARG A 14 -2.35 20.70 -10.01
C ARG A 14 -1.36 21.22 -11.06
N ALA A 15 -1.86 21.60 -12.24
CA ALA A 15 -1.01 22.05 -13.35
C ALA A 15 -0.25 23.34 -13.03
N GLU A 16 -0.87 24.28 -12.29
CA GLU A 16 -0.20 25.51 -11.85
C GLU A 16 0.92 25.20 -10.85
N ILE A 17 0.68 24.28 -9.93
CA ILE A 17 1.68 23.81 -8.97
C ILE A 17 2.84 23.12 -9.68
N GLU A 18 2.55 22.19 -10.60
CA GLU A 18 3.57 21.49 -11.39
C GLU A 18 4.38 22.44 -12.25
N SER A 19 3.74 23.44 -12.87
CA SER A 19 4.44 24.46 -13.66
C SER A 19 5.45 25.24 -12.81
N HIS A 20 5.14 25.51 -11.54
CA HIS A 20 6.06 26.18 -10.62
C HIS A 20 7.21 25.24 -10.24
N ILE A 21 6.91 24.00 -9.84
CA ILE A 21 7.92 23.01 -9.39
C ILE A 21 8.87 22.60 -10.51
N ASN A 22 8.39 22.48 -11.74
CA ASN A 22 9.18 22.07 -12.89
C ASN A 22 10.06 23.20 -13.45
N ASN A 23 9.93 24.42 -12.94
CA ASN A 23 10.82 25.51 -13.29
C ASN A 23 12.24 25.22 -12.79
N LYS A 24 13.18 25.01 -13.72
CA LYS A 24 14.59 24.70 -13.44
C LYS A 24 15.32 25.80 -12.67
N LYS A 25 14.79 27.04 -12.66
CA LYS A 25 15.38 28.17 -11.93
C LYS A 25 15.14 28.11 -10.42
N ILE A 26 14.20 27.28 -9.97
CA ILE A 26 13.82 27.19 -8.56
C ILE A 26 14.66 26.09 -7.89
N SER A 27 15.30 26.42 -6.79
CA SER A 27 16.11 25.47 -6.03
C SER A 27 15.23 24.36 -5.40
N PRO A 28 15.77 23.16 -5.13
CA PRO A 28 15.01 22.10 -4.45
C PRO A 28 14.40 22.54 -3.11
N GLU A 29 15.11 23.36 -2.34
CA GLU A 29 14.63 23.89 -1.07
C GLU A 29 13.43 24.84 -1.25
N GLU A 30 13.49 25.73 -2.24
CA GLU A 30 12.38 26.62 -2.57
C GLU A 30 11.15 25.83 -3.05
N LYS A 31 11.34 24.74 -3.80
CA LYS A 31 10.24 23.84 -4.19
C LYS A 31 9.57 23.22 -2.97
N ARG A 32 10.35 22.75 -1.98
CA ARG A 32 9.81 22.23 -0.71
C ARG A 32 9.05 23.30 0.06
N LYS A 33 9.63 24.49 0.24
CA LYS A 33 9.00 25.64 0.91
C LYS A 33 7.72 26.09 0.20
N TYR A 34 7.69 26.04 -1.12
CA TYR A 34 6.51 26.34 -1.91
C TYR A 34 5.39 25.34 -1.62
N LEU A 35 5.66 24.03 -1.72
CA LEU A 35 4.66 23.00 -1.45
C LEU A 35 4.16 22.99 -0.01
N ALA A 36 5.05 23.15 0.96
CA ALA A 36 4.69 23.22 2.38
C ALA A 36 3.68 24.35 2.67
N ARG A 37 3.83 25.51 1.99
CA ARG A 37 2.87 26.62 2.11
C ARG A 37 1.47 26.22 1.64
N PHE A 38 1.33 25.51 0.53
CA PHE A 38 0.02 25.04 0.07
C PHE A 38 -0.61 24.03 1.02
N LEU A 39 0.19 23.10 1.54
CA LEU A 39 -0.30 22.07 2.47
C LEU A 39 -0.75 22.66 3.80
N LYS A 40 -0.13 23.76 4.25
CA LYS A 40 -0.56 24.52 5.45
C LYS A 40 -1.94 25.15 5.27
N HIS A 41 -2.30 25.56 4.06
CA HIS A 41 -3.57 26.21 3.74
C HIS A 41 -4.56 25.26 3.08
N LYS A 42 -5.19 24.39 3.90
CA LYS A 42 -6.12 23.33 3.44
C LYS A 42 -7.25 23.82 2.51
N ASN A 43 -7.64 25.08 2.60
CA ASN A 43 -8.73 25.67 1.81
C ASN A 43 -8.33 26.07 0.39
N LEU A 44 -7.03 26.03 0.03
CA LEU A 44 -6.55 26.42 -1.30
C LEU A 44 -6.55 25.28 -2.31
N LEU A 45 -6.72 24.03 -1.85
CA LEU A 45 -6.63 22.84 -2.68
C LEU A 45 -7.90 22.01 -2.56
N SER A 46 -8.39 21.49 -3.68
CA SER A 46 -9.36 20.40 -3.65
C SER A 46 -8.75 19.15 -2.99
N ASN A 47 -9.57 18.26 -2.42
CA ASN A 47 -9.08 17.03 -1.79
C ASN A 47 -8.19 16.18 -2.72
N ASN A 48 -8.59 16.05 -4.00
CA ASN A 48 -7.79 15.32 -4.99
C ASN A 48 -6.46 16.04 -5.29
N THR A 49 -6.51 17.36 -5.49
CA THR A 49 -5.28 18.16 -5.69
C THR A 49 -4.36 18.06 -4.48
N ARG A 50 -4.90 18.10 -3.26
CA ARG A 50 -4.12 17.98 -2.03
C ARG A 50 -3.37 16.65 -1.96
N LYS A 51 -3.99 15.53 -2.32
CA LYS A 51 -3.31 14.22 -2.36
C LYS A 51 -2.14 14.21 -3.34
N GLU A 52 -2.32 14.77 -4.54
CA GLU A 52 -1.23 14.87 -5.53
C GLU A 52 -0.11 15.80 -5.04
N VAL A 53 -0.45 16.90 -4.37
CA VAL A 53 0.53 17.82 -3.78
C VAL A 53 1.30 17.17 -2.63
N LEU A 54 0.62 16.40 -1.78
CA LEU A 54 1.26 15.60 -0.73
C LEU A 54 2.23 14.57 -1.33
N LYS A 55 1.85 13.91 -2.42
CA LYS A 55 2.74 12.99 -3.14
C LYS A 55 3.99 13.69 -3.68
N MET A 56 3.83 14.81 -4.38
CA MET A 56 4.97 15.61 -4.87
C MET A 56 5.87 16.09 -3.74
N TYR A 57 5.28 16.49 -2.61
CA TYR A 57 6.03 16.90 -1.43
C TYR A 57 6.81 15.74 -0.83
N GLY A 58 6.18 14.58 -0.66
CA GLY A 58 6.83 13.35 -0.21
C GLY A 58 8.00 12.95 -1.12
N ASP A 59 7.82 13.00 -2.44
CA ASP A 59 8.86 12.67 -3.42
C ASP A 59 10.07 13.61 -3.27
N LEU A 60 9.85 14.93 -3.10
CA LEU A 60 10.93 15.91 -2.90
C LEU A 60 11.65 15.78 -1.56
N MET A 61 10.94 15.43 -0.49
CA MET A 61 11.54 15.21 0.83
C MET A 61 12.40 13.93 0.80
N ASN A 62 11.90 12.87 0.18
CA ASN A 62 12.63 11.61 0.03
C ASN A 62 13.91 11.79 -0.80
N GLU A 63 13.84 12.48 -1.94
CA GLU A 63 15.01 12.77 -2.78
C GLU A 63 16.05 13.62 -2.02
N HIS A 64 15.60 14.57 -1.19
CA HIS A 64 16.52 15.37 -0.40
C HIS A 64 17.22 14.54 0.68
N ALA A 65 16.46 13.68 1.38
CA ALA A 65 16.99 12.78 2.38
C ALA A 65 18.04 11.84 1.75
N GLU A 66 17.75 11.23 0.59
CA GLU A 66 18.70 10.39 -0.15
C GLU A 66 19.99 11.14 -0.47
N LYS A 67 19.89 12.38 -0.97
CA LYS A 67 21.07 13.21 -1.26
C LYS A 67 21.89 13.57 -0.02
N LEU A 68 21.26 13.78 1.14
CA LEU A 68 21.98 14.01 2.39
C LEU A 68 22.73 12.75 2.81
N MET A 69 22.12 11.58 2.65
CA MET A 69 22.74 10.29 2.96
C MET A 69 23.91 9.99 2.02
N GLU A 70 23.76 10.21 0.72
CA GLU A 70 24.85 10.04 -0.26
C GLU A 70 26.05 10.93 0.07
N ARG A 71 25.81 12.20 0.45
CA ARG A 71 26.89 13.09 0.89
C ARG A 71 27.56 12.57 2.16
N ASN A 72 26.81 12.02 3.09
CA ASN A 72 27.36 11.52 4.34
C ASN A 72 28.27 10.30 4.12
N ILE A 73 27.87 9.37 3.25
CA ILE A 73 28.72 8.23 2.86
C ILE A 73 30.06 8.73 2.31
N PHE A 74 30.06 9.83 1.56
CA PHE A 74 31.26 10.42 0.99
C PHE A 74 32.11 11.18 2.02
N TRP A 75 31.48 11.87 2.97
CA TRP A 75 32.14 12.64 4.02
C TRP A 75 31.97 11.94 5.38
N MET A 76 32.68 10.82 5.57
CA MET A 76 32.57 9.81 6.65
C MET A 76 32.65 10.30 8.12
N ASN A 77 32.13 11.46 8.53
CA ASN A 77 32.25 11.95 9.93
C ASN A 77 31.20 13.00 10.36
N HIS A 78 30.08 13.17 9.67
CA HIS A 78 29.10 14.22 10.01
C HIS A 78 27.76 13.63 10.45
N THR A 79 27.58 13.48 11.77
CA THR A 79 26.33 13.02 12.42
C THR A 79 25.12 13.91 12.07
N ASP A 80 25.36 15.19 11.79
CA ASP A 80 24.32 16.16 11.42
C ASP A 80 23.51 15.73 10.19
N TYR A 81 24.13 15.11 9.18
CA TYR A 81 23.42 14.69 7.96
C TYR A 81 22.49 13.49 8.20
N TYR A 82 22.82 12.59 9.12
CA TYR A 82 21.92 11.49 9.49
C TYR A 82 20.65 12.02 10.17
N SER A 83 20.81 13.01 11.06
CA SER A 83 19.68 13.68 11.72
C SER A 83 18.74 14.34 10.72
N ASP A 84 19.28 15.19 9.86
CA ASP A 84 18.47 15.97 8.92
C ASP A 84 17.79 15.09 7.87
N GLY A 85 18.49 14.08 7.34
CA GLY A 85 17.87 13.15 6.41
C GLY A 85 16.82 12.25 7.08
N ALA A 86 17.01 11.83 8.33
CA ALA A 86 15.99 11.09 9.07
C ALA A 86 14.71 11.93 9.28
N LYS A 87 14.86 13.21 9.61
CA LYS A 87 13.74 14.17 9.71
C LYS A 87 13.01 14.29 8.38
N ASP A 88 13.75 14.39 7.28
CA ASP A 88 13.16 14.52 5.95
C ASP A 88 12.41 13.26 5.51
N TYR A 89 12.94 12.07 5.80
CA TYR A 89 12.22 10.81 5.58
C TYR A 89 10.94 10.74 6.41
N LEU A 90 10.94 11.21 7.66
CA LEU A 90 9.73 11.23 8.49
C LEU A 90 8.66 12.16 7.92
N VAL A 91 9.06 13.32 7.42
CA VAL A 91 8.15 14.25 6.73
C VAL A 91 7.61 13.63 5.43
N ALA A 92 8.47 12.96 4.65
CA ALA A 92 8.06 12.24 3.46
C ALA A 92 7.03 11.15 3.78
N ALA A 93 7.28 10.37 4.83
CA ALA A 93 6.42 9.28 5.26
C ALA A 93 5.01 9.76 5.61
N ARG A 94 4.90 10.82 6.43
CA ARG A 94 3.62 11.44 6.78
C ARG A 94 2.88 11.99 5.56
N ALA A 95 3.61 12.60 4.62
CA ALA A 95 3.02 13.12 3.38
C ALA A 95 2.44 11.99 2.52
N TYR A 96 3.16 10.88 2.35
CA TYR A 96 2.67 9.71 1.63
C TYR A 96 1.47 9.05 2.32
N GLU A 97 1.47 8.96 3.65
CA GLU A 97 0.36 8.43 4.43
C GLU A 97 -0.92 9.25 4.22
N GLU A 98 -0.84 10.58 4.32
CA GLU A 98 -1.97 11.48 4.03
C GLU A 98 -2.43 11.40 2.56
N ALA A 99 -1.52 11.12 1.63
CA ALA A 99 -1.84 10.93 0.22
C ALA A 99 -2.53 9.56 -0.05
N GLY A 100 -2.43 8.61 0.87
CA GLY A 100 -2.90 7.22 0.70
C GLY A 100 -1.88 6.30 0.00
N GLU A 101 -0.63 6.74 -0.14
CA GLU A 101 0.49 6.00 -0.77
C GLU A 101 1.22 5.14 0.28
N LEU A 102 0.50 4.21 0.91
CA LEU A 102 0.95 3.50 2.10
C LEU A 102 2.31 2.79 1.95
N LYS A 103 2.59 2.21 0.76
CA LYS A 103 3.88 1.55 0.51
C LYS A 103 5.06 2.52 0.53
N LYS A 104 4.88 3.72 -0.02
CA LYS A 104 5.93 4.75 0.02
C LYS A 104 6.11 5.29 1.43
N ALA A 105 5.01 5.45 2.17
CA ALA A 105 5.06 5.87 3.58
C ALA A 105 5.86 4.87 4.43
N GLU A 106 5.60 3.57 4.25
CA GLU A 106 6.31 2.48 4.92
C GLU A 106 7.83 2.53 4.69
N ILE A 107 8.26 2.62 3.42
CA ILE A 107 9.68 2.71 3.06
C ILE A 107 10.33 3.93 3.71
N ALA A 108 9.66 5.09 3.65
CA ALA A 108 10.16 6.32 4.25
C ALA A 108 10.24 6.23 5.80
N TYR A 109 9.27 5.61 6.48
CA TYR A 109 9.34 5.36 7.92
C TYR A 109 10.50 4.43 8.29
N LEU A 110 10.75 3.40 7.47
CA LEU A 110 11.89 2.49 7.67
C LEU A 110 13.22 3.25 7.56
N HIS A 111 13.40 4.05 6.51
CA HIS A 111 14.61 4.87 6.36
C HIS A 111 14.78 5.86 7.51
N ALA A 112 13.72 6.57 7.92
CA ALA A 112 13.76 7.48 9.06
C ALA A 112 14.20 6.77 10.36
N SER A 113 13.70 5.56 10.59
CA SER A 113 14.06 4.74 11.75
C SER A 113 15.53 4.31 11.72
N THR A 114 16.00 3.80 10.58
CA THR A 114 17.38 3.34 10.42
C THR A 114 18.35 4.51 10.66
N TYR A 115 18.20 5.59 9.92
CA TYR A 115 19.11 6.73 10.00
C TYR A 115 18.98 7.52 11.31
N GLY A 116 17.77 7.60 11.88
CA GLY A 116 17.58 8.20 13.20
C GLY A 116 18.28 7.41 14.31
N THR A 117 18.33 6.08 14.19
CA THR A 117 19.05 5.23 15.15
C THR A 117 20.56 5.40 15.01
N ASP A 118 21.06 5.44 13.78
CA ASP A 118 22.49 5.67 13.50
C ASP A 118 22.95 7.05 14.00
N ALA A 119 22.13 8.10 13.84
CA ALA A 119 22.40 9.42 14.39
C ALA A 119 22.52 9.40 15.92
N LEU A 120 21.66 8.64 16.61
CA LEU A 120 21.66 8.52 18.07
C LEU A 120 22.84 7.68 18.59
N ASN A 121 23.32 6.71 17.82
CA ASN A 121 24.43 5.82 18.19
C ASN A 121 25.81 6.43 17.86
N GLY A 122 25.90 7.30 16.85
CA GLY A 122 27.14 7.94 16.42
C GLY A 122 27.59 9.14 17.27
N GLU A 123 26.76 9.67 18.15
CA GLU A 123 27.11 10.81 19.00
C GLU A 123 27.66 10.41 20.37
N ASP A 124 28.82 10.97 20.71
CA ASP A 124 29.27 11.03 22.10
C ASP A 124 28.30 11.89 22.91
N ARG A 125 27.73 11.33 23.99
CA ARG A 125 26.66 11.93 24.80
C ARG A 125 27.01 13.33 25.34
N SER A 126 28.29 13.69 25.35
CA SER A 126 28.82 14.96 25.81
C SER A 126 28.58 16.15 24.85
N THR A 127 28.28 15.90 23.57
CA THR A 127 28.19 16.96 22.53
C THR A 127 26.79 17.17 21.95
N ARG A 128 25.77 16.56 22.56
CA ARG A 128 24.38 16.54 22.07
C ARG A 128 23.86 17.96 21.78
N LYS A 129 23.84 18.34 20.51
CA LYS A 129 23.25 19.61 20.03
C LYS A 129 21.74 19.47 19.87
N GLU A 130 21.01 20.59 19.96
CA GLU A 130 19.55 20.69 19.74
C GLU A 130 19.10 20.27 18.32
N SER A 131 20.01 19.96 17.40
CA SER A 131 19.74 19.64 16.00
C SER A 131 19.39 18.18 15.72
N LEU A 132 19.42 17.28 16.70
CA LEU A 132 19.09 15.86 16.51
C LEU A 132 17.58 15.63 16.25
N PRO A 133 17.18 14.49 15.66
CA PRO A 133 15.78 14.07 15.69
C PRO A 133 15.44 13.82 17.15
N HIS A 134 14.28 14.30 17.61
CA HIS A 134 13.87 13.97 18.96
C HIS A 134 13.76 12.45 19.05
N ARG A 135 14.23 11.85 20.16
CA ARG A 135 14.10 10.41 20.38
C ARG A 135 12.66 9.93 20.15
N ASP A 136 11.71 10.78 20.53
CA ASP A 136 10.27 10.59 20.37
C ASP A 136 9.86 10.46 18.89
N ASP A 137 10.51 11.16 17.97
CA ASP A 137 10.24 11.09 16.53
C ASP A 137 10.69 9.75 15.93
N VAL A 138 11.89 9.28 16.31
CA VAL A 138 12.43 7.97 15.89
C VAL A 138 11.58 6.85 16.47
N GLU A 139 11.21 6.96 17.74
CA GLU A 139 10.34 6.01 18.42
C GLU A 139 8.95 6.00 17.81
N GLN A 140 8.39 7.16 17.46
CA GLN A 140 7.11 7.26 16.77
C GLN A 140 7.16 6.60 15.38
N ALA A 141 8.20 6.86 14.59
CA ALA A 141 8.39 6.21 13.29
C ALA A 141 8.46 4.68 13.43
N THR A 142 9.25 4.22 14.40
CA THR A 142 9.40 2.79 14.72
C THR A 142 8.08 2.15 15.13
N ASN A 143 7.32 2.82 16.00
CA ASN A 143 6.04 2.33 16.48
C ASN A 143 4.99 2.33 15.37
N LYS A 144 4.98 3.33 14.48
CA LYS A 144 4.08 3.38 13.33
C LYS A 144 4.36 2.26 12.34
N PHE A 145 5.64 1.99 12.07
CA PHE A 145 6.05 0.83 11.27
C PHE A 145 5.59 -0.48 11.91
N ARG A 146 5.76 -0.65 13.23
CA ARG A 146 5.25 -1.83 13.95
C ARG A 146 3.72 -1.95 13.88
N GLU A 147 2.97 -0.85 13.94
CA GLU A 147 1.51 -0.86 13.81
C GLU A 147 1.08 -1.38 12.42
N LEU A 148 1.72 -0.89 11.36
CA LEU A 148 1.37 -1.24 9.97
C LEU A 148 1.62 -2.72 9.64
N HIS A 149 2.62 -3.35 10.27
CA HIS A 149 3.01 -4.74 9.99
C HIS A 149 2.64 -5.73 11.10
N GLY A 150 2.09 -5.25 12.22
CA GLY A 150 2.01 -6.02 13.46
C GLY A 150 3.41 -6.27 14.06
N PRO A 151 3.52 -7.08 15.13
CA PRO A 151 4.80 -7.57 15.62
C PRO A 151 5.37 -8.58 14.60
N THR A 152 5.85 -8.10 13.46
CA THR A 152 6.59 -8.91 12.51
C THR A 152 7.91 -9.28 13.16
N LYS A 153 7.89 -10.41 13.90
CA LYS A 153 9.07 -11.10 14.43
C LYS A 153 10.21 -11.17 13.40
N PHE A 154 9.90 -11.15 12.10
CA PHE A 154 10.86 -11.18 11.02
C PHE A 154 11.63 -9.85 10.84
N TYR A 155 10.93 -8.72 10.77
CA TYR A 155 11.55 -7.41 10.60
C TYR A 155 12.22 -6.96 11.89
N THR A 156 11.59 -7.16 13.05
CA THR A 156 12.26 -6.85 14.33
C THR A 156 13.48 -7.75 14.54
N LYS A 157 13.45 -9.05 14.22
CA LYS A 157 14.62 -9.91 14.41
C LYS A 157 15.76 -9.58 13.45
N LYS A 158 15.49 -9.31 12.17
CA LYS A 158 16.54 -8.94 11.20
C LYS A 158 17.04 -7.51 11.39
N PHE A 159 16.14 -6.56 11.68
CA PHE A 159 16.52 -5.19 12.03
C PHE A 159 17.31 -5.17 13.34
N MET A 160 16.90 -5.94 14.36
CA MET A 160 17.68 -6.08 15.58
C MET A 160 19.00 -6.81 15.33
N ALA A 161 19.06 -7.82 14.45
CA ALA A 161 20.33 -8.45 14.07
C ALA A 161 21.26 -7.51 13.29
N PHE A 162 20.69 -6.61 12.48
CA PHE A 162 21.41 -5.52 11.84
C PHE A 162 21.96 -4.54 12.88
N LEU A 163 21.13 -4.05 13.81
CA LEU A 163 21.55 -3.18 14.90
C LEU A 163 22.63 -3.85 15.78
N ASP A 164 22.47 -5.13 16.10
CA ASP A 164 23.43 -5.94 16.87
C ASP A 164 24.75 -6.12 16.11
N SER A 165 24.72 -6.19 14.77
CA SER A 165 25.93 -6.23 13.93
C SER A 165 26.67 -4.88 13.87
N VAL A 166 25.92 -3.78 13.91
CA VAL A 166 26.45 -2.40 14.00
C VAL A 166 27.10 -2.18 15.36
N GLU A 167 26.43 -2.62 16.43
CA GLU A 167 26.89 -2.48 17.82
C GLU A 167 28.15 -3.34 18.09
N HIS A 168 28.30 -4.49 17.42
CA HIS A 168 29.44 -5.40 17.58
C HIS A 168 30.64 -5.16 16.64
N LYS A 169 30.76 -4.01 15.96
CA LYS A 169 31.93 -3.67 15.11
C LYS A 169 32.31 -4.76 14.10
N LYS A 170 31.35 -5.52 13.55
CA LYS A 170 31.62 -6.29 12.35
C LYS A 170 31.71 -5.26 11.24
N GLY A 171 32.93 -4.86 10.86
CA GLY A 171 33.19 -3.76 9.93
C GLY A 171 32.39 -3.83 8.62
N TYR A 172 32.54 -2.83 7.76
CA TYR A 172 31.76 -2.56 6.53
C TYR A 172 31.21 -3.78 5.75
N GLU A 173 31.95 -4.89 5.67
CA GLU A 173 31.48 -6.13 5.05
C GLU A 173 30.28 -6.79 5.74
N GLY A 174 30.16 -6.70 7.07
CA GLY A 174 29.03 -7.23 7.83
C GLY A 174 27.76 -6.44 7.57
N LEU A 175 27.90 -5.11 7.53
CA LEU A 175 26.83 -4.17 7.16
C LEU A 175 26.35 -4.41 5.73
N ARG A 176 27.28 -4.50 4.76
CA ARG A 176 26.96 -4.76 3.36
C ARG A 176 26.23 -6.09 3.14
N LYS A 177 26.62 -7.15 3.85
CA LYS A 177 25.93 -8.46 3.81
C LYS A 177 24.54 -8.39 4.44
N ALA A 178 24.38 -7.68 5.55
CA ALA A 178 23.09 -7.51 6.19
C ALA A 178 22.13 -6.71 5.30
N GLU A 179 22.63 -5.66 4.62
CA GLU A 179 21.88 -4.86 3.65
C GLU A 179 21.49 -5.67 2.41
N GLU A 180 22.42 -6.43 1.81
CA GLU A 180 22.13 -7.35 0.69
C GLU A 180 21.08 -8.39 1.07
N GLU A 181 21.18 -8.99 2.27
CA GLU A 181 20.17 -9.94 2.76
C GLU A 181 18.81 -9.30 3.03
N PHE A 182 18.80 -8.04 3.49
CA PHE A 182 17.58 -7.29 3.73
C PHE A 182 16.90 -6.94 2.40
N GLN A 183 17.66 -6.43 1.44
CA GLN A 183 17.21 -6.07 0.10
C GLN A 183 16.67 -7.29 -0.66
N LYS A 184 17.42 -8.40 -0.65
CA LYS A 184 17.00 -9.68 -1.26
C LYS A 184 15.77 -10.28 -0.60
N SER A 185 15.64 -10.17 0.72
CA SER A 185 14.44 -10.62 1.43
C SER A 185 13.23 -9.70 1.21
N GLY A 186 13.48 -8.41 1.02
CA GLY A 186 12.47 -7.45 0.56
C GLY A 186 11.96 -7.87 -0.82
N GLU A 187 12.85 -8.07 -1.78
CA GLU A 187 12.51 -8.54 -3.13
C GLU A 187 11.71 -9.86 -3.09
N GLU A 188 12.15 -10.90 -2.37
CA GLU A 188 11.41 -12.17 -2.25
C GLU A 188 10.00 -12.03 -1.61
N LEU A 189 9.82 -11.04 -0.73
CA LEU A 189 8.53 -10.73 -0.11
C LEU A 189 7.62 -9.90 -1.02
N PHE A 190 8.20 -9.04 -1.87
CA PHE A 190 7.48 -8.22 -2.85
C PHE A 190 7.19 -8.95 -4.16
N GLU A 191 8.00 -9.95 -4.54
CA GLU A 191 7.80 -10.83 -5.71
C GLU A 191 6.71 -11.88 -5.47
N LYS A 192 6.41 -12.19 -4.21
CA LYS A 192 5.16 -12.89 -3.89
C LYS A 192 4.05 -11.85 -3.98
N PRO A 193 3.21 -11.85 -5.04
CA PRO A 193 2.10 -10.94 -5.09
C PRO A 193 1.31 -11.10 -3.80
N HIS A 194 1.22 -10.03 -3.02
CA HIS A 194 0.30 -9.95 -1.89
C HIS A 194 -1.14 -10.04 -2.44
N THR A 195 -1.59 -11.26 -2.77
CA THR A 195 -2.96 -11.65 -3.15
C THR A 195 -3.95 -11.47 -2.00
N LYS A 196 -3.56 -10.82 -0.89
CA LYS A 196 -4.49 -10.44 0.18
C LYS A 196 -5.50 -9.39 -0.28
N ARG A 197 -5.30 -8.68 -1.40
CA ARG A 197 -6.35 -7.84 -2.01
C ARG A 197 -7.37 -8.62 -2.86
N ASP A 198 -7.10 -9.87 -3.23
CA ASP A 198 -8.09 -10.72 -3.91
C ASP A 198 -9.03 -11.41 -2.92
N LYS A 199 -8.68 -11.44 -1.62
CA LYS A 199 -9.59 -11.95 -0.58
C LYS A 199 -10.86 -11.11 -0.42
N LYS A 200 -10.85 -9.82 -0.79
CA LYS A 200 -12.03 -8.96 -0.69
C LYS A 200 -12.96 -9.03 -1.91
N LYS A 201 -12.48 -9.54 -3.06
CA LYS A 201 -13.34 -9.84 -4.21
C LYS A 201 -13.97 -11.23 -4.11
N LYS A 202 -13.33 -12.17 -3.41
CA LYS A 202 -13.89 -13.51 -3.14
C LYS A 202 -15.20 -13.51 -2.36
N ASP A 203 -15.49 -12.49 -1.54
CA ASP A 203 -16.75 -12.44 -0.78
C ASP A 203 -17.98 -12.10 -1.63
N LEU A 204 -17.84 -11.31 -2.69
CA LEU A 204 -18.97 -11.06 -3.60
C LEU A 204 -19.26 -12.27 -4.46
N ASP A 205 -18.22 -12.91 -5.00
CA ASP A 205 -18.39 -14.11 -5.84
C ASP A 205 -18.91 -15.31 -5.01
N SER A 206 -18.52 -15.42 -3.73
CA SER A 206 -19.04 -16.45 -2.82
C SER A 206 -20.52 -16.22 -2.48
N LEU A 207 -20.92 -14.98 -2.24
CA LEU A 207 -22.30 -14.61 -1.92
C LEU A 207 -23.22 -14.78 -3.13
N LEU A 208 -22.74 -14.43 -4.33
CA LEU A 208 -23.47 -14.65 -5.58
C LEU A 208 -23.61 -16.14 -5.90
N SER A 209 -22.56 -16.95 -5.64
CA SER A 209 -22.62 -18.42 -5.77
C SER A 209 -23.59 -19.06 -4.77
N LEU A 210 -23.67 -18.54 -3.55
CA LEU A 210 -24.62 -18.97 -2.53
C LEU A 210 -26.06 -18.67 -2.96
N ILE A 211 -26.34 -17.44 -3.43
CA ILE A 211 -27.67 -17.03 -3.90
C ILE A 211 -28.11 -17.89 -5.09
N ILE A 212 -27.24 -18.13 -6.08
CA ILE A 212 -27.57 -18.98 -7.23
C ILE A 212 -27.90 -20.40 -6.78
N SER A 213 -27.14 -20.93 -5.82
CA SER A 213 -27.37 -22.28 -5.28
C SER A 213 -28.73 -22.38 -4.57
N ILE A 214 -29.08 -21.41 -3.73
CA ILE A 214 -30.36 -21.39 -3.00
C ILE A 214 -31.53 -21.18 -3.97
N ALA A 215 -31.40 -20.26 -4.93
CA ALA A 215 -32.44 -20.00 -5.93
C ALA A 215 -32.68 -21.22 -6.85
N GLY A 216 -31.61 -21.90 -7.27
CA GLY A 216 -31.71 -23.13 -8.06
C GLY A 216 -32.38 -24.26 -7.30
N LEU A 217 -32.07 -24.41 -6.00
CA LEU A 217 -32.67 -25.44 -5.15
C LEU A 217 -34.16 -25.13 -4.89
N GLY A 218 -34.50 -23.87 -4.63
CA GLY A 218 -35.89 -23.41 -4.48
C GLY A 218 -36.72 -23.62 -5.76
N ALA A 219 -36.17 -23.28 -6.93
CA ALA A 219 -36.82 -23.50 -8.22
C ALA A 219 -37.03 -25.01 -8.50
N GLY A 220 -36.06 -25.85 -8.15
CA GLY A 220 -36.19 -27.31 -8.27
C GLY A 220 -37.30 -27.88 -7.40
N ILE A 221 -37.40 -27.45 -6.14
CA ILE A 221 -38.49 -27.87 -5.23
C ILE A 221 -39.85 -27.36 -5.74
N PHE A 222 -39.90 -26.12 -6.25
CA PHE A 222 -41.13 -25.55 -6.79
C PHE A 222 -41.63 -26.33 -8.02
N PHE A 223 -40.72 -26.78 -8.89
CA PHE A 223 -41.03 -27.67 -10.02
C PHE A 223 -41.47 -29.07 -9.60
N LEU A 224 -40.95 -29.58 -8.47
CA LEU A 224 -41.37 -30.85 -7.88
C LEU A 224 -42.71 -30.74 -7.15
N SER A 225 -43.14 -29.53 -6.78
CA SER A 225 -44.45 -29.33 -6.17
C SER A 225 -45.54 -29.66 -7.19
N SER A 226 -46.32 -30.70 -6.89
CA SER A 226 -47.36 -31.29 -7.73
C SER A 226 -48.48 -30.33 -8.15
N ASN A 227 -48.52 -29.13 -7.58
CA ASN A 227 -49.58 -28.14 -7.79
C ASN A 227 -49.36 -27.24 -9.03
N LEU A 228 -48.13 -27.11 -9.54
CA LEU A 228 -47.88 -26.34 -10.78
C LEU A 228 -47.85 -27.20 -12.04
N THR A 229 -47.38 -28.44 -11.92
CA THR A 229 -47.38 -29.38 -13.04
C THR A 229 -48.80 -29.83 -13.41
N GLY A 230 -49.71 -29.95 -12.43
CA GLY A 230 -51.09 -30.39 -12.68
C GLY A 230 -51.89 -29.53 -13.67
N ASN A 231 -51.56 -28.24 -13.82
CA ASN A 231 -52.26 -27.35 -14.76
C ASN A 231 -51.65 -27.34 -16.17
N VAL A 232 -50.39 -27.77 -16.33
CA VAL A 232 -49.67 -27.80 -17.62
C VAL A 232 -49.69 -29.20 -18.24
N THR A 233 -49.79 -30.25 -17.42
CA THR A 233 -49.88 -31.65 -17.89
C THR A 233 -51.30 -32.19 -18.00
N GLY A 234 -52.31 -31.44 -17.57
CA GLY A 234 -53.73 -31.89 -17.57
C GLY A 234 -54.30 -32.30 -18.93
N ASN A 235 -53.60 -32.02 -20.05
CA ASN A 235 -54.01 -32.41 -21.40
C ASN A 235 -52.91 -33.09 -22.23
N LEU A 236 -51.82 -33.54 -21.61
CA LEU A 236 -50.71 -34.24 -22.29
C LEU A 236 -50.67 -35.71 -21.89
N ASN A 237 -50.48 -36.60 -22.88
CA ASN A 237 -50.39 -38.04 -22.67
C ASN A 237 -49.28 -38.36 -21.61
N PRO A 238 -49.58 -39.11 -20.53
CA PRO A 238 -48.66 -39.35 -19.42
C PRO A 238 -47.27 -39.89 -19.82
N THR A 239 -47.17 -40.56 -20.97
CA THR A 239 -45.90 -41.05 -21.51
C THR A 239 -44.96 -39.92 -21.97
N SER A 240 -45.50 -38.81 -22.48
CA SER A 240 -44.71 -37.69 -23.01
C SER A 240 -44.14 -36.80 -21.91
N SER A 241 -44.85 -36.65 -20.78
CA SER A 241 -44.40 -35.80 -19.67
C SER A 241 -43.19 -36.37 -18.94
N ASN A 242 -43.10 -37.69 -18.80
CA ASN A 242 -41.95 -38.34 -18.16
C ASN A 242 -40.67 -38.20 -19.00
N GLY A 243 -40.80 -38.21 -20.33
CA GLY A 243 -39.66 -38.04 -21.25
C GLY A 243 -39.00 -36.67 -21.12
N ILE A 244 -39.78 -35.59 -21.00
CA ILE A 244 -39.26 -34.22 -20.89
C ILE A 244 -38.46 -34.04 -19.60
N GLY A 245 -38.94 -34.60 -18.48
CA GLY A 245 -38.24 -34.56 -17.20
C GLY A 245 -36.88 -35.27 -17.25
N ILE A 246 -36.82 -36.45 -17.86
CA ILE A 246 -35.57 -37.21 -18.00
C ILE A 246 -34.57 -36.47 -18.90
N ILE A 247 -35.01 -35.89 -20.02
CA ILE A 247 -34.14 -35.13 -20.92
C ILE A 247 -33.54 -33.90 -20.21
N LEU A 248 -34.36 -33.12 -19.50
CA LEU A 248 -33.88 -31.97 -18.73
C LEU A 248 -32.90 -32.37 -17.61
N PHE A 249 -33.15 -33.51 -16.96
CA PHE A 249 -32.25 -34.04 -15.93
C PHE A 249 -30.88 -34.42 -16.50
N ILE A 250 -30.84 -35.08 -17.66
CA ILE A 250 -29.58 -35.43 -18.35
C ILE A 250 -28.82 -34.16 -18.76
N ILE A 251 -29.49 -33.16 -19.33
CA ILE A 251 -28.87 -31.88 -19.70
C ILE A 251 -28.27 -31.19 -18.46
N GLY A 252 -28.99 -31.20 -17.33
CA GLY A 252 -28.51 -30.66 -16.05
C GLY A 252 -27.23 -31.34 -15.56
N ILE A 253 -27.17 -32.67 -15.58
CA ILE A 253 -25.98 -33.44 -15.18
C ILE A 253 -24.78 -33.12 -16.09
N VAL A 254 -24.99 -33.12 -17.42
CA VAL A 254 -23.92 -32.83 -18.38
C VAL A 254 -23.39 -31.41 -18.20
N GLY A 255 -24.28 -30.42 -18.03
CA GLY A 255 -23.90 -29.04 -17.76
C GLY A 255 -23.09 -28.88 -16.48
N ALA A 256 -23.51 -29.53 -15.39
CA ALA A 256 -22.79 -29.52 -14.12
C ALA A 256 -21.39 -30.13 -14.28
N PHE A 257 -21.26 -31.27 -14.97
CA PHE A 257 -19.98 -31.94 -15.19
C PHE A 257 -18.99 -31.06 -15.98
N VAL A 258 -19.45 -30.39 -17.03
CA VAL A 258 -18.62 -29.46 -17.82
C VAL A 258 -18.16 -28.26 -16.99
N TYR A 259 -19.06 -27.69 -16.17
CA TYR A 259 -18.74 -26.57 -15.29
C TYR A 259 -17.65 -26.92 -14.27
N PHE A 260 -17.80 -28.06 -13.56
CA PHE A 260 -16.81 -28.49 -12.58
C PHE A 260 -15.48 -28.91 -13.21
N ARG A 261 -15.48 -29.47 -14.43
CA ARG A 261 -14.24 -29.81 -15.14
C ARG A 261 -13.44 -28.56 -15.52
N LYS A 262 -14.11 -27.49 -15.96
CA LYS A 262 -13.45 -26.23 -16.35
C LYS A 262 -12.81 -25.53 -15.15
N ASN A 263 -13.41 -25.61 -13.96
CA ASN A 263 -12.96 -24.90 -12.76
C ASN A 263 -11.94 -25.67 -11.90
N ARG A 264 -11.60 -26.93 -12.21
CA ARG A 264 -10.55 -27.70 -11.48
C ARG A 264 -9.12 -27.49 -11.99
N ILE A 265 -8.92 -26.75 -13.08
CA ILE A 265 -7.60 -26.59 -13.76
C ILE A 265 -7.05 -25.15 -13.61
N SER A 266 -7.56 -24.36 -12.65
CA SER A 266 -7.06 -23.02 -12.33
C SER A 266 -6.73 -22.89 -10.86
#